data_AF-A0A969UI08-F1
#
_entry.id   AF-A0A969UI08-F1
#
_cell.length_a   1.000
_cell.length_b   1.000
_cell.length_c   1.000
_cell.angle_alpha   90.00
_cell.angle_beta   90.00
_cell.angle_gamma   90.00
#
_symmetry.space_group_name_H-M   'P 1'
#
loop_
_entity.id
_entity.type
_entity.pdbx_description
1 polymer ?
#
loop_
_entity_poly.entity_id
_entity_poly.type
_entity_poly.pdbx_seq_one_letter_code
_entity_poly.pdbx_strand_id
1 'polypeptide(L)' 'MTALLKYLTSAPIVAIVTLVIISAILIELNYFFPGLQYGTYFHAVP' A
#
# COMPACT_ATOMS: atom_id res chain seq x y z
N MET A 1 12.62 19.04 20.42
CA MET A 1 11.66 18.09 19.80
C MET A 1 11.06 18.59 18.48
N THR A 2 11.12 19.87 18.14
CA THR A 2 10.45 20.46 16.97
C THR A 2 11.12 20.18 15.62
N ALA A 3 12.45 20.04 15.58
CA ALA A 3 13.18 19.80 14.32
C ALA A 3 12.98 18.38 13.77
N LEU A 4 12.91 17.38 14.66
CA LEU A 4 12.70 15.98 14.29
C LEU A 4 11.30 15.78 13.70
N LEU A 5 10.27 16.35 14.31
CA LEU A 5 8.91 16.30 13.76
C LEU A 5 8.83 16.97 12.39
N LYS A 6 9.47 18.13 12.22
CA LYS A 6 9.53 18.84 10.93
C LYS A 6 10.20 18.00 9.84
N TYR A 7 11.23 17.22 10.19
CA TYR A 7 11.87 16.29 9.28
C TYR A 7 10.95 15.10 8.93
N LEU A 8 10.27 14.52 9.92
CA LEU A 8 9.33 13.41 9.70
C LEU A 8 8.11 13.81 8.87
N THR A 9 7.66 15.06 8.99
CA THR A 9 6.56 15.60 8.17
C THR A 9 7.05 16.18 6.83
N SER A 10 8.33 16.04 6.48
CA SER A 10 8.82 16.49 5.19
C SER A 10 8.22 15.63 4.07
N ALA A 11 7.94 16.26 2.92
CA ALA A 11 7.32 15.61 1.78
C ALA A 11 7.93 14.24 1.40
N PRO A 12 9.27 14.06 1.30
CA PRO A 12 9.84 12.76 0.95
C PRO A 12 9.62 11.70 2.02
N ILE A 13 9.68 12.05 3.31
CA ILE A 13 9.49 11.09 4.40
C ILE A 13 8.03 10.64 4.46
N VAL A 14 7.09 11.58 4.37
CA VAL A 14 5.66 11.27 4.32
C VAL A 14 5.32 10.41 3.11
N ALA A 15 5.93 10.66 1.94
CA ALA A 15 5.76 9.84 0.76
C ALA A 15 6.21 8.39 0.97
N ILE A 16 7.38 8.18 1.59
CA ILE A 16 7.89 6.83 1.91
C ILE A 16 6.95 6.13 2.90
N VAL A 17 6.56 6.81 3.98
CA VAL A 17 5.63 6.25 4.98
C VAL A 17 4.31 5.85 4.33
N THR A 18 3.78 6.70 3.45
CA THR A 18 2.55 6.43 2.69
C THR A 18 2.70 5.20 1.79
N LEU A 19 3.82 5.09 1.06
CA LEU A 19 4.11 3.95 0.19
C LEU A 19 4.18 2.63 0.97
N VAL A 20 4.81 2.65 2.15
CA VAL A 20 4.90 1.48 3.05
C VAL A 20 3.51 1.07 3.52
N ILE A 21 2.67 2.02 3.93
CA ILE A 21 1.29 1.74 4.36
C ILE A 21 0.47 1.14 3.21
N ILE A 22 0.54 1.73 2.01
CA ILE A 22 -0.16 1.21 0.82
C ILE A 22 0.32 -0.20 0.50
N SER A 23 1.62 -0.45 0.54
CA SER A 23 2.19 -1.77 0.27
C SER A 23 1.69 -2.81 1.27
N ALA A 24 1.65 -2.48 2.57
CA ALA A 24 1.11 -3.36 3.58
C ALA A 24 -0.36 -3.72 3.32
N ILE A 25 -1.19 -2.73 2.97
CA ILE A 25 -2.60 -2.95 2.60
C ILE A 25 -2.71 -3.89 1.40
N LEU A 26 -1.91 -3.67 0.36
CA LEU A 26 -1.93 -4.51 -0.84
C LEU A 26 -1.49 -5.95 -0.57
N ILE A 27 -0.52 -6.16 0.33
CA ILE A 27 -0.07 -7.49 0.75
C ILE A 27 -1.19 -8.21 1.51
N GLU A 28 -1.79 -7.55 2.49
CA GLU A 28 -2.91 -8.11 3.26
C GLU A 28 -4.10 -8.42 2.36
N LEU A 29 -4.45 -7.50 1.45
CA LEU A 29 -5.54 -7.70 0.49
C LEU A 29 -5.27 -8.93 -0.41
N ASN A 30 -4.03 -9.11 -0.84
CA ASN A 30 -3.63 -10.29 -1.63
C ASN A 30 -3.72 -11.59 -0.82
N TYR A 31 -3.45 -11.55 0.49
CA TYR A 31 -3.60 -12.71 1.37
C TYR A 31 -5.07 -13.10 1.57
N PHE A 32 -5.94 -12.13 1.86
CA PHE A 32 -7.38 -12.37 2.05
C PHE A 32 -8.12 -12.67 0.75
N PHE A 33 -7.69 -12.06 -0.35
CA PHE A 33 -8.34 -12.15 -1.64
C PHE A 33 -7.34 -12.39 -2.78
N PRO A 34 -6.69 -13.56 -2.85
CA PRO A 34 -5.70 -13.85 -3.89
C PRO A 34 -6.31 -13.90 -5.30
N GLY A 35 -7.63 -14.11 -5.41
CA GLY A 35 -8.40 -14.09 -6.67
C GLY A 35 -8.71 -12.68 -7.20
N LEU A 36 -8.30 -11.65 -6.45
CA LEU A 36 -8.35 -10.24 -6.84
C LEU A 36 -6.99 -9.81 -7.44
N GLN A 37 -6.31 -10.72 -8.14
CA GLN A 37 -5.14 -10.40 -8.95
C GLN A 37 -5.55 -10.27 -10.42
N TYR A 38 -4.87 -9.39 -11.15
CA TYR A 38 -5.11 -9.22 -12.59
C TYR A 38 -4.85 -10.56 -13.31
N GLY A 39 -5.92 -11.20 -13.80
CA GLY A 39 -5.90 -12.56 -14.36
C GLY A 39 -6.88 -13.55 -13.73
N THR A 40 -7.32 -13.30 -12.49
CA THR A 40 -8.31 -14.13 -11.76
C THR A 40 -9.65 -13.41 -11.49
N TYR A 41 -9.68 -12.08 -11.56
CA TYR A 41 -10.90 -11.27 -11.45
C TYR A 41 -11.92 -11.53 -12.55
N PHE A 42 -11.46 -11.70 -13.79
CA PHE A 42 -12.32 -12.06 -14.90
C PHE A 42 -12.41 -13.58 -14.92
N HIS A 43 -13.38 -14.13 -14.19
CA HIS A 43 -13.86 -15.45 -14.54
C HIS A 43 -14.33 -15.34 -15.99
N ALA A 44 -13.60 -15.93 -16.93
CA ALA A 44 -14.11 -16.18 -18.28
C ALA A 44 -15.26 -17.17 -18.10
N VAL A 45 -16.43 -16.65 -17.77
CA VAL A 45 -17.69 -17.38 -17.86
C VAL A 45 -17.81 -17.91 -19.29
N PRO A 46 -18.27 -19.15 -19.51
CA PRO A 46 -18.80 -19.50 -20.82
C PRO A 46 -19.98 -18.60 -21.19
#